data_AF-A0A418VF32-F1
#
_entry.id   AF-A0A418VF32-F1
#
_cell.length_a   1.000
_cell.length_b   1.000
_cell.length_c   1.000
_cell.angle_alpha   90.00
_cell.angle_beta   90.00
_cell.angle_gamma   90.00
#
_symmetry.space_group_name_H-M   'P 1'
#
loop_
_entity.id
_entity.type
_entity.pdbx_description
1 polymer ?
#
loop_
_entity_poly.entity_id
_entity_poly.type
_entity_poly.pdbx_seq_one_letter_code
_entity_poly.pdbx_strand_id
1 'polypeptide(L)' 'MVDITVHLDDELFDKAARVARLDSVSVQQLVETAVKRHLDYVETLNDVARTAPLTLTDYDLVRDPDEGDAEFAARRSLFE' A
#
# COMPACT_ATOMS: atom_id res chain seq x y z
N MET A 1 -1.98 -14.15 25.17
CA MET A 1 -2.97 -13.63 24.21
C MET A 1 -3.57 -12.40 24.85
N VAL A 2 -3.38 -11.23 24.25
CA VAL A 2 -3.95 -9.98 24.77
C VAL A 2 -5.35 -9.86 24.19
N ASP A 3 -6.34 -9.68 25.06
CA ASP A 3 -7.73 -9.50 24.64
C ASP A 3 -8.02 -8.00 24.60
N ILE A 4 -8.62 -7.54 23.49
CA ILE A 4 -8.90 -6.12 23.26
C ILE A 4 -10.38 -6.00 22.91
N THR A 5 -11.12 -5.26 23.74
CA THR A 5 -12.52 -4.96 23.46
C THR A 5 -12.62 -3.79 22.48
N VAL A 6 -13.27 -4.02 21.35
CA VAL A 6 -13.59 -2.98 20.36
C VAL A 6 -15.09 -2.70 20.43
N HIS A 7 -15.44 -1.44 20.65
CA HIS A 7 -16.83 -0.99 20.62
C HIS A 7 -17.17 -0.50 19.22
N LEU A 8 -18.18 -1.11 18.62
CA LEU A 8 -18.80 -0.68 17.36
C LEU A 8 -20.18 -0.12 17.70
N ASP A 9 -20.60 0.94 17.03
CA ASP A 9 -22.00 1.35 17.06
C ASP A 9 -22.88 0.32 16.34
N ASP A 10 -24.19 0.37 16.61
CA ASP A 10 -25.16 -0.60 16.11
C ASP A 10 -25.21 -0.64 14.58
N GLU A 11 -25.10 0.52 13.92
CA GLU A 11 -25.17 0.61 12.46
C GLU A 11 -23.94 -0.04 11.81
N LEU A 12 -22.75 0.22 12.36
CA LEU A 12 -21.50 -0.35 11.89
C LEU A 12 -21.44 -1.86 12.17
N PHE A 13 -21.92 -2.30 13.34
CA PHE A 13 -22.01 -3.72 13.66
C PHE A 13 -22.93 -4.46 12.67
N ASP A 14 -24.10 -3.90 12.36
CA ASP A 14 -25.03 -4.47 11.40
C ASP A 14 -24.44 -4.60 10.00
N LYS A 15 -23.68 -3.59 9.55
CA LYS A 15 -22.95 -3.63 8.27
C LYS A 15 -21.86 -4.70 8.31
N ALA A 16 -21.06 -4.74 9.38
CA ALA A 16 -20.01 -5.75 9.56
C ALA A 16 -20.59 -7.17 9.58
N ALA A 17 -21.72 -7.39 10.26
CA ALA A 17 -22.41 -8.67 10.30
C ALA A 17 -22.94 -9.11 8.93
N ARG A 18 -23.42 -8.18 8.09
CA ARG A 18 -23.81 -8.49 6.70
C ARG A 18 -22.61 -8.93 5.88
N VAL A 19 -21.50 -8.22 5.95
CA VAL A 19 -20.27 -8.56 5.21
C VAL A 19 -19.70 -9.89 5.69
N ALA A 20 -19.57 -10.08 7.01
CA ALA A 20 -19.05 -11.31 7.59
C ALA A 20 -19.84 -12.55 7.16
N ARG A 21 -21.18 -12.43 7.02
CA ARG A 21 -22.03 -13.51 6.48
C ARG A 21 -21.74 -13.84 5.02
N LEU A 22 -21.42 -12.87 4.18
CA LEU A 22 -21.06 -13.13 2.77
C LEU A 22 -19.81 -13.99 2.67
N ASP A 23 -18.85 -13.74 3.57
CA ASP A 23 -17.58 -14.46 3.62
C ASP A 23 -17.61 -15.70 4.54
N SER A 24 -18.76 -16.01 5.16
CA SER A 24 -18.93 -17.10 6.13
C SER A 24 -17.95 -17.05 7.31
N VAL A 25 -17.65 -15.85 7.80
CA VAL A 25 -16.77 -15.58 8.96
C VAL A 25 -17.54 -14.89 10.09
N SER A 26 -16.95 -14.84 11.29
CA SER A 26 -17.48 -14.04 12.39
C SER A 26 -17.12 -12.54 12.22
N VAL A 27 -17.89 -11.66 12.87
CA VAL A 27 -17.57 -10.22 12.92
C VAL A 27 -16.20 -9.99 13.54
N GLN A 28 -15.83 -10.77 14.57
CA GLN A 28 -14.50 -10.71 15.17
C GLN A 28 -13.40 -11.02 14.15
N GLN A 29 -13.54 -12.10 13.37
CA GLN A 29 -12.57 -12.47 12.34
C GLN A 29 -12.46 -11.42 11.24
N LEU A 30 -13.59 -10.80 10.87
CA LEU A 30 -13.62 -9.69 9.93
C LEU A 30 -12.83 -8.48 10.46
N VAL A 31 -13.06 -8.09 11.71
CA VAL A 31 -12.34 -6.97 12.37
C VAL A 31 -10.85 -7.27 12.49
N GLU A 32 -10.48 -8.48 12.94
CA GLU A 32 -9.08 -8.89 13.02
C GLU A 32 -8.39 -8.80 11.65
N THR A 33 -9.06 -9.24 10.60
CA THR A 33 -8.54 -9.18 9.23
C THR A 33 -8.41 -7.74 8.74
N ALA A 34 -9.39 -6.89 9.03
CA ALA A 34 -9.37 -5.48 8.66
C ALA A 34 -8.21 -4.74 9.35
N VAL A 35 -7.99 -4.99 10.64
CA VAL A 35 -6.89 -4.40 11.41
C VAL A 35 -5.54 -4.86 10.85
N LYS A 36 -5.37 -6.16 10.58
CA LYS A 36 -4.14 -6.70 9.97
C LYS A 36 -3.84 -6.04 8.63
N ARG A 37 -4.83 -5.99 7.73
CA ARG A 37 -4.68 -5.34 6.42
C ARG A 37 -4.32 -3.86 6.53
N HIS A 38 -4.88 -3.16 7.50
CA HIS A 38 -4.54 -1.75 7.71
C HIS A 38 -3.11 -1.57 8.23
N LEU A 39 -2.66 -2.43 9.14
CA LEU A 39 -1.26 -2.45 9.59
C LEU A 39 -0.31 -2.73 8.42
N ASP A 40 -0.58 -3.77 7.62
CA ASP A 40 0.24 -4.12 6.45
C ASP A 40 0.32 -2.94 5.47
N TYR A 41 -0.79 -2.23 5.24
CA TYR A 41 -0.83 -1.03 4.40
C TYR A 41 0.04 0.10 4.95
N VAL A 42 -0.08 0.40 6.25
CA VAL A 42 0.71 1.44 6.91
C VAL A 42 2.20 1.10 6.89
N GLU A 43 2.56 -0.16 7.16
CA GLU A 43 3.94 -0.64 7.09
C GLU A 43 4.50 -0.52 5.68
N THR A 44 3.74 -0.97 4.67
CA THR A 44 4.13 -0.84 3.26
C THR A 44 4.34 0.62 2.87
N LEU A 45 3.44 1.53 3.26
CA LEU A 45 3.59 2.95 2.98
C LEU A 45 4.80 3.55 3.70
N ASN A 46 5.06 3.15 4.94
CA ASN A 46 6.22 3.60 5.68
C ASN A 46 7.52 3.12 5.02
N ASP A 47 7.55 1.90 4.51
CA ASP A 47 8.69 1.37 3.77
C ASP A 47 8.88 2.07 2.42
N VAL A 48 7.80 2.40 1.71
CA VAL A 48 7.86 3.25 0.51
C VAL A 48 8.36 4.66 0.85
N ALA A 49 7.90 5.24 1.97
CA ALA A 49 8.37 6.56 2.42
C ALA A 49 9.84 6.54 2.89
N ARG A 50 10.34 5.38 3.34
CA ARG A 50 11.75 5.14 3.69
C ARG A 50 12.61 4.80 2.48
N THR A 51 11.99 4.35 1.39
CA THR A 51 12.68 4.22 0.11
C THR A 51 13.10 5.63 -0.28
N ALA A 52 14.41 5.83 -0.45
CA ALA A 52 14.95 7.12 -0.88
C ALA A 52 14.18 7.59 -2.13
N PRO A 53 14.01 8.91 -2.32
CA PRO A 53 13.49 9.42 -3.59
C PRO A 53 14.25 8.72 -4.71
N LEU A 54 13.56 8.23 -5.74
CA LEU A 54 14.23 7.66 -6.91
C LEU A 54 15.21 8.71 -7.43
N THR A 55 16.50 8.52 -7.14
CA THR A 55 17.53 9.46 -7.55
C THR A 55 18.12 8.98 -8.86
N LEU A 56 18.56 9.93 -9.69
CA LEU A 56 19.34 9.64 -10.91
C LEU A 56 20.61 8.81 -10.64
N THR A 57 21.04 8.69 -9.39
CA THR A 57 22.18 7.86 -8.99
C THR A 57 21.86 6.36 -9.01
N ASP A 58 20.58 6.00 -8.80
CA ASP A 58 20.11 4.60 -8.82
C ASP A 58 19.49 4.21 -10.17
N TYR A 59 19.07 5.20 -10.97
CA TYR A 59 18.67 4.99 -12.35
C TYR A 59 19.92 4.96 -13.22
N ASP A 60 20.45 3.77 -13.48
CA ASP A 60 21.45 3.56 -14.52
C ASP A 60 20.83 3.99 -15.86
N LEU A 61 20.97 5.27 -16.21
CA LEU A 61 20.63 5.85 -17.50
C LEU A 61 21.67 5.36 -18.52
N VAL A 62 21.76 4.05 -18.68
CA VAL A 62 22.45 3.44 -19.80
C VAL A 62 21.72 3.93 -21.04
N ARG A 63 22.50 4.49 -21.95
CA ARG A 63 22.01 4.92 -23.24
C ARG A 63 21.68 3.66 -24.04
N ASP A 64 20.47 3.57 -24.55
CA ASP A 64 20.13 2.49 -25.46
C ASP A 64 20.98 2.63 -26.75
N PRO A 65 21.46 1.53 -27.35
CA PRO A 65 22.36 1.59 -28.51
C PRO A 65 21.79 2.38 -29.69
N ASP A 66 20.46 2.42 -29.80
CA ASP A 66 19.71 3.07 -30.88
C ASP A 66 19.11 4.44 -30.47
N GLU A 67 19.32 4.88 -29.21
CA GLU A 67 18.76 6.13 -28.69
C GLU A 67 19.58 7.34 -29.16
N GLY A 68 18.91 8.27 -29.84
CA GLY A 68 19.51 9.53 -30.30
C GLY A 68 19.78 10.52 -29.16
N ASP A 69 20.68 11.49 -29.38
CA ASP A 69 21.06 12.48 -28.34
C ASP A 69 19.86 13.29 -27.84
N ALA A 70 18.92 13.63 -28.73
CA ALA A 70 17.71 14.37 -28.40
C ALA A 70 16.72 13.55 -27.55
N GLU A 71 16.65 12.24 -27.80
CA GLU A 71 15.79 11.31 -27.09
C GLU A 71 16.32 11.04 -25.67
N PHE A 72 17.65 10.82 -25.56
CA PHE A 72 18.33 10.72 -24.27
C PHE A 72 18.18 11.98 -23.42
N ALA A 73 18.32 13.17 -24.03
CA ALA A 73 18.15 14.44 -23.33
C ALA A 73 16.70 14.65 -22.84
N ALA A 74 15.70 14.32 -23.68
CA ALA A 74 14.29 14.41 -23.30
C ALA A 74 13.97 13.45 -22.14
N ARG A 75 14.45 12.20 -22.20
CA ARG A 75 14.29 11.22 -21.12
C ARG A 75 14.94 11.69 -19.83
N ARG A 76 16.16 12.22 -19.90
CA ARG A 76 16.89 12.76 -18.73
C ARG A 76 16.15 13.91 -18.05
N SER A 77 15.51 14.79 -18.82
CA SER A 77 14.73 15.92 -18.27
C SER A 77 13.50 15.53 -17.46
N LEU A 78 13.03 14.27 -17.54
CA LEU A 78 11.91 13.78 -16.73
C LEU A 78 12.31 13.48 -15.27
N PHE A 79 13.60 13.50 -14.97
CA PHE A 79 14.18 13.15 -13.67
C PHE A 79 14.98 14.30 -13.03
N GLU A 80 14.94 15.50 -13.64
CA GLU A 80 15.43 16.77 -13.08
C GLU A 80 14.27 17.57 -12.47
#